data_AF-A0A1Z4R0U9-F1
#
_entry.id   AF-A0A1Z4R0U9-F1
#
_cell.length_a   1.000
_cell.length_b   1.000
_cell.length_c   1.000
_cell.angle_alpha   90.00
_cell.angle_beta   90.00
_cell.angle_gamma   90.00
#
_symmetry.space_group_name_H-M   'P 1'
#
loop_
_entity.id
_entity.type
_entity.pdbx_description
1 polymer ?
#
loop_
_entity_poly.entity_id
_entity_poly.type
_entity_poly.pdbx_seq_one_letter_code
_entity_poly.pdbx_strand_id
1 'polypeptide(L)'
;MPSINLLAVFNPSNYWRSGYVTVPWQPIYQEFQIPPVELTLSDLRDLSRTPLCAQVDCIDPKNSERDRLVFSLPQPIPPGSPDNMLASGFIKVDRGKAIPQGLSEASVEVVYGANGQERGVRLSNSRLIVWFSLIPAPEDSDRNWFSGSATSIQLDHQEILDPFLAARGEWLGQDPEKRCMQVAGIQLPGAGEPKLPYYQVHLYNHSYRLISQSSGCVRASITIASEPFDYMGIDPNTGYNRHLVCELYRVISLYAGADFLVEELFVKGKPKTNEGAILDSSEVIYLDFGLRYFAHMNMGHTEDIQQVFPVPDWFAIGSTEPPYPAYGLASNLHIESLIHPYGGNLSGLSWQLLPGKSATCLHLFMRNQANDFDTRIGHLWYEMIHSPLRAEIYDTGLKSKVQKQIFAQL
;
A
#
# COMPACT_ATOMS: atom_id res chain seq x y z
N MET A 1 -13.04 -33.83 20.34
CA MET A 1 -12.08 -33.67 19.23
C MET A 1 -11.36 -32.36 19.44
N PRO A 2 -10.01 -32.28 19.34
CA PRO A 2 -9.33 -30.99 19.38
C PRO A 2 -9.81 -30.14 18.20
N SER A 3 -10.20 -28.89 18.46
CA SER A 3 -10.57 -27.94 17.42
C SER A 3 -9.36 -27.68 16.53
N ILE A 4 -9.49 -27.91 15.22
CA ILE A 4 -8.45 -27.57 14.26
C ILE A 4 -8.58 -26.07 13.98
N ASN A 5 -7.50 -25.32 14.18
CA ASN A 5 -7.44 -23.89 13.86
C ASN A 5 -7.32 -23.74 12.34
N LEU A 6 -8.34 -23.18 11.71
CA LEU A 6 -8.45 -23.10 10.26
C LEU A 6 -8.81 -21.70 9.80
N LEU A 7 -8.21 -21.28 8.70
CA LEU A 7 -8.70 -20.19 7.86
C LEU A 7 -9.37 -20.80 6.63
N ALA A 8 -10.60 -20.39 6.36
CA ALA A 8 -11.24 -20.61 5.07
C ALA A 8 -10.70 -19.58 4.08
N VAL A 9 -10.30 -20.01 2.89
CA VAL A 9 -9.78 -19.15 1.82
C VAL A 9 -10.78 -19.10 0.68
N PHE A 10 -10.97 -17.92 0.10
CA PHE A 10 -11.93 -17.67 -0.96
C PHE A 10 -11.24 -17.06 -2.18
N ASN A 11 -11.52 -17.64 -3.34
CA ASN A 11 -11.20 -17.07 -4.64
C ASN A 11 -12.47 -16.47 -5.24
N PRO A 12 -12.64 -15.15 -5.24
CA PRO A 12 -13.85 -14.52 -5.79
C PRO A 12 -13.93 -14.60 -7.33
N SER A 13 -12.86 -15.05 -7.99
CA SER A 13 -12.79 -15.13 -9.45
C SER A 13 -13.33 -16.46 -10.00
N ASN A 14 -13.70 -16.48 -11.28
CA ASN A 14 -14.21 -17.66 -11.98
C ASN A 14 -13.12 -18.58 -12.57
N TYR A 15 -11.85 -18.29 -12.28
CA TYR A 15 -10.68 -19.04 -12.73
C TYR A 15 -9.81 -19.45 -11.53
N TRP A 16 -8.97 -20.47 -11.72
CA TRP A 16 -8.03 -20.92 -10.71
C TRP A 16 -6.94 -19.89 -10.47
N ARG A 17 -6.65 -19.58 -9.21
CA ARG A 17 -5.77 -18.45 -8.88
C ARG A 17 -4.87 -18.72 -7.69
N SER A 18 -3.62 -18.32 -7.80
CA SER A 18 -2.61 -18.28 -6.74
C SER A 18 -2.31 -16.83 -6.35
N GLY A 19 -1.47 -16.61 -5.34
CA GLY A 19 -0.98 -15.27 -5.00
C GLY A 19 -1.11 -14.94 -3.52
N TYR A 20 -1.24 -13.64 -3.23
CA TYR A 20 -1.15 -13.12 -1.87
C TYR A 20 -2.52 -13.01 -1.21
N VAL A 21 -2.57 -13.34 0.08
CA VAL A 21 -3.73 -13.15 0.94
C VAL A 21 -3.33 -12.24 2.09
N THR A 22 -4.12 -11.18 2.31
CA THR A 22 -3.92 -10.22 3.40
C THR A 22 -5.18 -10.16 4.26
N VAL A 23 -5.04 -10.37 5.56
CA VAL A 23 -6.16 -10.39 6.50
C VAL A 23 -5.81 -9.66 7.80
N PRO A 24 -6.80 -9.06 8.51
CA PRO A 24 -6.57 -8.50 9.84
C PRO A 24 -5.98 -9.54 10.79
N TRP A 25 -4.88 -9.19 11.47
CA TRP A 25 -4.21 -10.10 12.40
C TRP A 25 -4.93 -10.22 13.74
N GLN A 26 -5.44 -9.10 14.27
CA GLN A 26 -6.00 -9.06 15.63
C GLN A 26 -7.11 -10.11 15.89
N PRO A 27 -8.10 -10.32 15.00
CA PRO A 27 -9.11 -11.36 15.21
C PRO A 27 -8.51 -12.78 15.23
N ILE A 28 -7.51 -13.04 14.40
CA ILE A 28 -6.82 -14.34 14.30
C ILE A 28 -6.04 -14.63 15.58
N TYR A 29 -5.33 -13.62 16.09
CA TYR A 29 -4.62 -13.71 17.36
C TYR A 29 -5.59 -13.95 18.52
N GLN A 30 -6.73 -13.25 18.55
CA GLN A 30 -7.75 -13.42 19.58
C GLN A 30 -8.35 -14.84 19.59
N GLU A 31 -8.63 -15.42 18.43
CA GLU A 31 -9.21 -16.78 18.37
C GLU A 31 -8.18 -17.88 18.67
N PHE A 32 -6.99 -17.81 18.06
CA PHE A 32 -6.02 -18.90 18.12
C PHE A 32 -4.94 -18.73 19.19
N GLN A 33 -4.73 -17.52 19.70
CA GLN A 33 -3.74 -17.19 20.74
C GLN A 33 -2.29 -17.54 20.35
N ILE A 34 -1.98 -17.60 19.04
CA ILE A 34 -0.66 -17.93 18.51
C ILE A 34 0.10 -16.62 18.23
N PRO A 35 1.23 -16.36 18.91
CA PRO A 35 2.00 -15.14 18.65
C PRO A 35 2.65 -15.17 17.26
N PRO A 36 2.92 -14.01 16.63
CA PRO A 36 3.50 -13.95 15.28
C PRO A 36 4.77 -14.78 15.09
N VAL A 37 5.64 -14.82 16.11
CA VAL A 37 6.94 -15.52 16.08
C VAL A 37 6.81 -17.06 16.11
N GLU A 38 5.65 -17.58 16.47
CA GLU A 38 5.34 -19.02 16.48
C GLU A 38 4.38 -19.41 15.35
N LEU A 39 3.93 -18.45 14.54
CA LEU A 39 2.93 -18.69 13.52
C LEU A 39 3.49 -19.55 12.39
N THR A 40 2.79 -20.64 12.10
CA THR A 40 3.03 -21.46 10.91
C THR A 40 1.71 -21.72 10.20
N LEU A 41 1.73 -21.59 8.88
CA LEU A 41 0.57 -21.84 8.02
C LEU A 41 0.87 -23.03 7.12
N SER A 42 -0.11 -23.90 6.89
CA SER A 42 0.00 -24.98 5.89
C SER A 42 -1.29 -25.13 5.11
N ASP A 43 -1.16 -25.36 3.80
CA ASP A 43 -2.31 -25.64 2.94
C ASP A 43 -2.74 -27.09 3.12
N LEU A 44 -4.01 -27.32 3.50
CA LEU A 44 -4.52 -28.67 3.70
C LEU A 44 -4.62 -29.49 2.41
N ARG A 45 -4.53 -28.84 1.23
CA ARG A 45 -4.50 -29.50 -0.07
C ARG A 45 -3.09 -29.99 -0.42
N ASP A 46 -2.06 -29.40 0.20
CA ASP A 46 -0.67 -29.78 -0.02
C ASP A 46 -0.29 -30.97 0.88
N LEU A 47 -0.17 -32.14 0.26
CA LEU A 47 0.23 -33.38 0.94
C LEU A 47 1.67 -33.33 1.46
N SER A 48 2.53 -32.44 0.93
CA SER A 48 3.90 -32.27 1.41
C SER A 48 3.97 -31.59 2.79
N ARG A 49 2.89 -30.90 3.19
CA ARG A 49 2.78 -30.11 4.44
C ARG A 49 3.90 -29.09 4.59
N THR A 50 4.39 -28.56 3.48
CA THR A 50 5.41 -27.52 3.51
C THR A 50 4.77 -26.24 4.06
N PRO A 51 5.38 -25.56 5.06
CA PRO A 51 4.85 -24.31 5.56
C PRO A 51 4.74 -23.26 4.45
N LEU A 52 3.61 -22.56 4.41
CA LEU A 52 3.44 -21.40 3.53
C LEU A 52 4.32 -20.25 4.01
N CYS A 53 4.83 -19.47 3.05
CA CYS A 53 5.44 -18.19 3.35
C CYS A 53 4.38 -17.26 3.95
N ALA A 54 4.57 -16.87 5.21
CA ALA A 54 3.66 -16.04 5.97
C ALA A 54 4.42 -15.09 6.89
N GLN A 55 3.85 -13.91 7.13
CA GLN A 55 4.37 -12.92 8.07
C GLN A 55 3.23 -12.09 8.65
N VAL A 56 3.46 -11.48 9.81
CA VAL A 56 2.56 -10.47 10.38
C VAL A 56 3.26 -9.12 10.29
N ASP A 57 2.64 -8.19 9.58
CA ASP A 57 3.14 -6.82 9.46
C ASP A 57 2.54 -5.95 10.56
N CYS A 58 3.41 -5.29 11.33
CA CYS A 58 3.01 -4.26 12.27
C CYS A 58 2.83 -2.93 11.53
N ILE A 59 1.59 -2.46 11.41
CA ILE A 59 1.28 -1.26 10.62
C ILE A 59 1.44 0.01 11.44
N ASP A 60 0.98 -0.01 12.69
CA ASP A 60 1.14 1.08 13.65
C ASP A 60 1.44 0.47 15.02
N PRO A 61 2.65 0.67 15.57
CA PRO A 61 3.02 0.12 16.88
C PRO A 61 2.09 0.58 18.02
N LYS A 62 1.36 1.68 17.83
CA LYS A 62 0.39 2.20 18.81
C LYS A 62 -1.04 1.68 18.57
N ASN A 63 -1.29 0.96 17.47
CA ASN A 63 -2.60 0.41 17.14
C ASN A 63 -2.49 -0.95 16.42
N SER A 64 -2.54 -2.04 17.18
CA SER A 64 -2.47 -3.41 16.66
C SER A 64 -3.71 -3.86 15.88
N GLU A 65 -4.82 -3.10 15.89
CA GLU A 65 -6.01 -3.44 15.10
C GLU A 65 -5.76 -3.38 13.59
N ARG A 66 -4.72 -2.64 13.18
CA ARG A 66 -4.31 -2.51 11.78
C ARG A 66 -3.27 -3.53 11.35
N ASP A 67 -2.72 -4.32 12.28
CA ASP A 67 -1.74 -5.34 11.94
C ASP A 67 -2.34 -6.36 10.98
N ARG A 68 -1.52 -6.84 10.04
CA ARG A 68 -1.97 -7.71 8.95
C ARG A 68 -1.21 -9.02 8.97
N LEU A 69 -1.93 -10.13 8.89
CA LEU A 69 -1.33 -11.39 8.44
C LEU A 69 -1.32 -11.40 6.93
N VAL A 70 -0.15 -11.69 6.35
CA VAL A 70 0.06 -11.81 4.92
C VAL A 70 0.69 -13.16 4.65
N PHE A 71 0.15 -13.91 3.69
CA PHE A 71 0.73 -15.17 3.25
C PHE A 71 0.58 -15.36 1.74
N SER A 72 1.48 -16.17 1.17
CA SER A 72 1.47 -16.52 -0.25
C SER A 72 0.92 -17.93 -0.44
N LEU A 73 0.03 -18.07 -1.41
CA LEU A 73 -0.49 -19.35 -1.92
C LEU A 73 0.28 -19.70 -3.19
N PRO A 74 1.27 -20.61 -3.13
CA PRO A 74 2.05 -20.99 -4.31
C PRO A 74 1.26 -21.85 -5.28
N GLN A 75 0.30 -22.65 -4.77
CA GLN A 75 -0.57 -23.48 -5.59
C GLN A 75 -1.93 -22.80 -5.78
N PRO A 76 -2.46 -22.76 -7.02
CA PRO A 76 -3.72 -22.10 -7.29
C PRO A 76 -4.88 -22.78 -6.56
N ILE A 77 -5.83 -21.98 -6.09
CA ILE A 77 -7.08 -22.41 -5.48
C ILE A 77 -8.22 -22.37 -6.51
N PRO A 78 -9.17 -23.32 -6.46
CA PRO A 78 -10.32 -23.34 -7.35
C PRO A 78 -11.17 -22.07 -7.17
N PRO A 79 -11.95 -21.69 -8.20
CA PRO A 79 -12.91 -20.59 -8.10
C PRO A 79 -13.92 -20.84 -6.97
N GLY A 80 -14.24 -19.79 -6.23
CA GLY A 80 -15.27 -19.79 -5.19
C GLY A 80 -16.66 -19.56 -5.76
N SER A 81 -17.68 -19.70 -4.91
CA SER A 81 -19.04 -19.24 -5.25
C SER A 81 -19.11 -17.71 -5.21
N PRO A 82 -19.91 -17.05 -6.06
CA PRO A 82 -20.07 -15.58 -6.07
C PRO A 82 -20.36 -14.97 -4.69
N ASP A 83 -21.07 -15.70 -3.83
CA ASP A 83 -21.48 -15.25 -2.50
C ASP A 83 -20.46 -15.61 -1.39
N ASN A 84 -19.29 -16.13 -1.74
CA ASN A 84 -18.29 -16.68 -0.79
C ASN A 84 -18.88 -17.71 0.21
N MET A 85 -19.99 -18.36 -0.14
CA MET A 85 -20.61 -19.39 0.70
C MET A 85 -19.78 -20.67 0.81
N LEU A 86 -18.98 -20.97 -0.22
CA LEU A 86 -18.09 -22.13 -0.25
C LEU A 86 -16.63 -21.68 -0.28
N ALA A 87 -15.85 -22.17 0.68
CA ALA A 87 -14.40 -21.97 0.70
C ALA A 87 -13.73 -22.67 -0.47
N SER A 88 -12.82 -21.97 -1.14
CA SER A 88 -11.94 -22.50 -2.19
C SER A 88 -10.84 -23.40 -1.62
N GLY A 89 -10.50 -23.23 -0.34
CA GLY A 89 -9.49 -24.02 0.35
C GLY A 89 -9.46 -23.73 1.85
N PHE A 90 -8.62 -24.46 2.56
CA PHE A 90 -8.45 -24.31 4.00
C PHE A 90 -6.96 -24.28 4.34
N ILE A 91 -6.57 -23.27 5.12
CA ILE A 91 -5.22 -23.12 5.65
C ILE A 91 -5.24 -23.46 7.13
N LYS A 92 -4.39 -24.38 7.54
CA LYS A 92 -4.20 -24.72 8.94
C LYS A 92 -3.29 -23.71 9.60
N VAL A 93 -3.70 -23.24 10.77
CA VAL A 93 -2.94 -22.28 11.59
C VAL A 93 -2.38 -23.01 12.82
N ASP A 94 -1.06 -23.20 12.86
CA ASP A 94 -0.39 -23.94 13.92
C ASP A 94 0.71 -23.14 14.59
N ARG A 95 1.10 -23.61 15.78
CA ARG A 95 2.38 -23.21 16.42
C ARG A 95 3.52 -24.02 15.82
N GLY A 96 4.60 -23.33 15.47
CA GLY A 96 5.82 -23.96 14.99
C GLY A 96 7.01 -23.01 15.04
N LYS A 97 8.12 -23.43 14.45
CA LYS A 97 9.27 -22.55 14.25
C LYS A 97 8.98 -21.69 13.02
N ALA A 98 8.96 -20.36 13.20
CA ALA A 98 8.83 -19.44 12.09
C ALA A 98 9.90 -19.71 11.02
N ILE A 99 9.54 -19.46 9.75
CA ILE A 99 10.51 -19.44 8.66
C ILE A 99 11.59 -18.40 9.01
N PRO A 100 12.89 -18.74 8.96
CA PRO A 100 13.95 -17.81 9.35
C PRO A 100 13.85 -16.50 8.57
N GLN A 101 13.81 -15.37 9.28
CA GLN A 101 13.70 -14.03 8.70
C GLN A 101 14.88 -13.65 7.77
N GLY A 102 16.02 -14.33 7.90
CA GLY A 102 17.27 -14.01 7.17
C GLY A 102 17.36 -14.51 5.72
N LEU A 103 16.32 -15.14 5.16
CA LEU A 103 16.25 -15.62 3.77
C LEU A 103 15.19 -14.87 2.95
N SER A 104 14.73 -13.71 3.43
CA SER A 104 13.70 -12.94 2.74
C SER A 104 14.25 -12.33 1.45
N GLU A 105 13.59 -12.60 0.33
CA GLU A 105 13.90 -11.98 -0.96
C GLU A 105 13.64 -10.46 -0.92
N ALA A 106 12.60 -10.05 -0.20
CA ALA A 106 12.25 -8.64 -0.02
C ALA A 106 12.84 -8.08 1.29
N SER A 107 13.44 -6.90 1.24
CA SER A 107 14.11 -6.26 2.38
C SER A 107 13.87 -4.75 2.45
N VAL A 108 14.02 -4.23 3.67
CA VAL A 108 14.00 -2.80 4.00
C VAL A 108 15.36 -2.39 4.57
N GLU A 109 15.91 -1.29 4.09
CA GLU A 109 17.09 -0.62 4.65
C GLU A 109 16.74 0.84 4.97
N VAL A 110 16.98 1.28 6.22
CA VAL A 110 16.79 2.67 6.63
C VAL A 110 18.07 3.45 6.39
N VAL A 111 17.94 4.59 5.72
CA VAL A 111 19.06 5.48 5.40
C VAL A 111 19.10 6.61 6.41
N TYR A 112 20.22 6.73 7.13
CA TYR A 112 20.42 7.75 8.16
C TYR A 112 21.32 8.88 7.68
N GLY A 113 21.02 10.10 8.11
CA GLY A 113 21.87 11.28 7.93
C GLY A 113 23.05 11.31 8.91
N ALA A 114 23.95 12.28 8.71
CA ALA A 114 25.12 12.48 9.57
C ALA A 114 24.76 12.76 11.05
N ASN A 115 23.57 13.30 11.30
CA ASN A 115 23.02 13.56 12.63
C ASN A 115 22.24 12.35 13.23
N GLY A 116 22.26 11.19 12.57
CA GLY A 116 21.54 9.99 13.00
C GLY A 116 20.03 10.03 12.78
N GLN A 117 19.49 11.05 12.11
CA GLN A 117 18.07 11.12 11.74
C GLN A 117 17.81 10.28 10.50
N GLU A 118 16.64 9.64 10.44
CA GLU A 118 16.16 8.93 9.26
C GLU A 118 15.94 9.92 8.10
N ARG A 119 16.62 9.72 6.97
CA ARG A 119 16.50 10.57 5.78
C ARG A 119 15.78 9.87 4.63
N GLY A 120 15.79 8.54 4.62
CA GLY A 120 15.23 7.77 3.52
C GLY A 120 15.04 6.30 3.87
N VAL A 121 14.38 5.58 2.97
CA VAL A 121 14.22 4.14 3.06
C VAL A 121 14.46 3.53 1.69
N ARG A 122 15.20 2.43 1.66
CA ARG A 122 15.36 1.59 0.48
C ARG A 122 14.56 0.31 0.66
N LEU A 123 13.62 0.07 -0.25
CA LEU A 123 12.91 -1.19 -0.41
C LEU A 123 13.56 -1.96 -1.56
N SER A 124 13.84 -3.25 -1.39
CA SER A 124 14.37 -4.08 -2.48
C SER A 124 13.81 -5.48 -2.48
N ASN A 125 13.66 -6.08 -3.67
CA ASN A 125 13.49 -7.52 -3.88
C ASN A 125 14.41 -8.00 -5.03
N SER A 126 14.17 -9.17 -5.61
CA SER A 126 14.98 -9.67 -6.75
C SER A 126 14.89 -8.85 -8.04
N ARG A 127 13.88 -7.99 -8.18
CA ARG A 127 13.58 -7.23 -9.40
C ARG A 127 13.60 -5.72 -9.20
N LEU A 128 12.92 -5.22 -8.17
CA LEU A 128 12.73 -3.81 -7.90
C LEU A 128 13.61 -3.34 -6.74
N ILE A 129 14.25 -2.19 -6.91
CA ILE A 129 14.92 -1.44 -5.84
C ILE A 129 14.36 -0.02 -5.86
N VAL A 130 13.78 0.42 -4.75
CA VAL A 130 13.12 1.73 -4.66
C VAL A 130 13.68 2.50 -3.48
N TRP A 131 14.08 3.74 -3.73
CA TRP A 131 14.56 4.67 -2.72
C TRP A 131 13.52 5.75 -2.47
N PHE A 132 12.99 5.79 -1.25
CA PHE A 132 12.10 6.83 -0.78
C PHE A 132 12.87 7.88 0.02
N SER A 133 12.65 9.16 -0.29
CA SER A 133 13.12 10.27 0.55
C SER A 133 12.09 10.56 1.64
N LEU A 134 12.52 10.62 2.90
CA LEU A 134 11.65 11.00 4.02
C LEU A 134 11.71 12.49 4.34
N ILE A 135 12.64 13.21 3.73
CA ILE A 135 12.83 14.65 3.95
C ILE A 135 12.67 15.43 2.64
N PRO A 136 12.31 16.73 2.70
CA PRO A 136 12.05 17.53 1.50
C PRO A 136 13.28 17.79 0.64
N ALA A 137 14.48 17.84 1.23
CA ALA A 137 15.75 18.05 0.54
C ALA A 137 16.76 16.95 0.93
N PRO A 138 16.75 15.79 0.25
CA PRO A 138 17.71 14.71 0.53
C PRO A 138 19.17 15.10 0.29
N GLU A 139 19.41 16.06 -0.60
CA GLU A 139 20.75 16.54 -0.96
C GLU A 139 21.14 17.86 -0.28
N ASP A 140 20.36 18.31 0.72
CA ASP A 140 20.57 19.60 1.40
C ASP A 140 20.64 20.79 0.42
N SER A 141 19.95 20.68 -0.72
CA SER A 141 19.78 21.74 -1.70
C SER A 141 18.56 22.60 -1.40
N ASP A 142 18.53 23.84 -1.88
CA ASP A 142 17.40 24.76 -1.70
C ASP A 142 16.09 24.30 -2.41
N ARG A 143 16.14 23.19 -3.17
CA ARG A 143 15.00 22.62 -3.90
C ARG A 143 14.24 21.64 -2.99
N ASN A 144 13.30 22.18 -2.21
CA ASN A 144 12.58 21.51 -1.12
C ASN A 144 11.24 20.86 -1.53
N TRP A 145 11.24 19.67 -2.12
CA TRP A 145 10.02 19.09 -2.69
C TRP A 145 10.08 17.59 -3.06
N PHE A 146 10.89 16.77 -2.37
CA PHE A 146 11.00 15.32 -2.67
C PHE A 146 10.45 14.39 -1.59
N SER A 147 9.93 14.96 -0.51
CA SER A 147 9.58 14.19 0.67
C SER A 147 8.41 13.22 0.40
N GLY A 148 8.53 12.01 0.94
CA GLY A 148 7.63 10.90 0.71
C GLY A 148 7.68 10.34 -0.72
N SER A 149 8.49 10.85 -1.64
CA SER A 149 8.53 10.35 -3.02
C SER A 149 9.59 9.28 -3.21
N ALA A 150 9.39 8.42 -4.20
CA ALA A 150 10.42 7.53 -4.72
C ALA A 150 11.36 8.35 -5.62
N THR A 151 12.58 8.62 -5.17
CA THR A 151 13.59 9.42 -5.90
C THR A 151 14.49 8.58 -6.79
N SER A 152 14.46 7.25 -6.62
CA SER A 152 15.09 6.30 -7.53
C SER A 152 14.25 5.02 -7.56
N ILE A 153 14.00 4.52 -8.75
CA ILE A 153 13.38 3.21 -8.96
C ILE A 153 14.25 2.46 -9.96
N GLN A 154 14.74 1.30 -9.56
CA GLN A 154 15.51 0.41 -10.42
C GLN A 154 14.72 -0.85 -10.66
N LEU A 155 14.51 -1.20 -11.93
CA LEU A 155 13.91 -2.46 -12.36
C LEU A 155 14.98 -3.31 -13.05
N ASP A 156 15.24 -4.49 -12.48
CA ASP A 156 16.32 -5.40 -12.86
C ASP A 156 17.69 -4.66 -12.88
N HIS A 157 17.95 -3.91 -11.80
CA HIS A 157 19.15 -3.09 -11.57
C HIS A 157 19.37 -1.93 -12.55
N GLN A 158 18.35 -1.51 -13.28
CA GLN A 158 18.41 -0.32 -14.14
C GLN A 158 17.41 0.75 -13.70
N GLU A 159 17.89 1.98 -13.52
CA GLU A 159 17.05 3.12 -13.18
C GLU A 159 16.04 3.41 -14.29
N ILE A 160 14.78 3.64 -13.89
CA ILE A 160 13.67 3.88 -14.83
C ILE A 160 13.13 5.31 -14.79
N LEU A 161 13.40 6.10 -13.75
CA LEU A 161 12.91 7.48 -13.72
C LEU A 161 13.68 8.39 -14.68
N ASP A 162 14.96 8.06 -14.91
CA ASP A 162 15.84 8.67 -15.89
C ASP A 162 16.63 7.59 -16.67
N PRO A 163 16.00 6.97 -17.69
CA PRO A 163 16.48 5.74 -18.30
C PRO A 163 17.71 5.91 -19.20
N PHE A 164 18.01 7.12 -19.71
CA PHE A 164 19.07 7.31 -20.71
C PHE A 164 20.48 7.25 -20.14
N LEU A 165 20.70 7.90 -19.01
CA LEU A 165 21.98 7.83 -18.31
C LEU A 165 22.17 6.44 -17.73
N ALA A 166 21.10 5.87 -17.17
CA ALA A 166 21.06 4.50 -16.67
C ALA A 166 21.43 3.47 -17.75
N ALA A 167 20.88 3.59 -18.96
CA ALA A 167 21.19 2.71 -20.10
C ALA A 167 22.65 2.81 -20.55
N ARG A 168 23.34 3.92 -20.27
CA ARG A 168 24.78 4.12 -20.51
C ARG A 168 25.67 3.67 -19.34
N GLY A 169 25.08 3.21 -18.24
CA GLY A 169 25.79 2.88 -16.99
C GLY A 169 26.25 4.11 -16.21
N GLU A 170 25.72 5.29 -16.54
CA GLU A 170 26.05 6.57 -15.91
C GLU A 170 25.06 6.87 -14.77
N TRP A 171 25.56 6.89 -13.54
CA TRP A 171 24.78 7.23 -12.34
C TRP A 171 24.90 8.71 -11.95
N LEU A 172 25.89 9.41 -12.49
CA LEU A 172 26.10 10.84 -12.27
C LEU A 172 25.36 11.66 -13.34
N GLY A 173 24.80 12.81 -12.94
CA GLY A 173 24.12 13.73 -13.87
C GLY A 173 22.68 13.37 -14.19
N GLN A 174 22.08 12.42 -13.45
CA GLN A 174 20.65 12.11 -13.57
C GLN A 174 19.80 13.34 -13.26
N ASP A 175 18.60 13.38 -13.85
CA ASP A 175 17.69 14.51 -13.68
C ASP A 175 17.42 14.76 -12.19
N PRO A 176 17.78 15.95 -11.65
CA PRO A 176 17.62 16.25 -10.24
C PRO A 176 16.16 16.39 -9.81
N GLU A 177 15.22 16.48 -10.76
CA GLU A 177 13.79 16.53 -10.47
C GLU A 177 13.12 15.16 -10.46
N LYS A 178 13.81 14.09 -10.87
CA LYS A 178 13.22 12.75 -11.00
C LYS A 178 12.59 12.29 -9.67
N ARG A 179 11.33 11.89 -9.74
CA ARG A 179 10.56 11.38 -8.60
C ARG A 179 9.30 10.68 -9.06
N CYS A 180 8.83 9.71 -8.30
CA CYS A 180 7.54 9.07 -8.52
C CYS A 180 6.81 8.87 -7.20
N MET A 181 5.53 8.52 -7.26
CA MET A 181 4.71 8.22 -6.08
C MET A 181 4.68 9.37 -5.05
N GLN A 182 4.86 10.61 -5.50
CA GLN A 182 4.78 11.77 -4.61
C GLN A 182 3.32 12.09 -4.36
N VAL A 183 2.87 12.05 -3.10
CA VAL A 183 1.60 12.66 -2.72
C VAL A 183 1.81 14.17 -2.62
N ALA A 184 1.50 14.89 -3.69
CA ALA A 184 1.70 16.34 -3.78
C ALA A 184 0.69 17.12 -2.93
N GLY A 185 -0.48 16.55 -2.67
CA GLY A 185 -1.44 17.11 -1.72
C GLY A 185 -2.64 16.21 -1.50
N ILE A 186 -3.42 16.57 -0.49
CA ILE A 186 -4.71 15.96 -0.16
C ILE A 186 -5.81 17.01 -0.15
N GLN A 187 -7.03 16.56 -0.41
CA GLN A 187 -8.25 17.35 -0.29
C GLN A 187 -9.11 16.77 0.82
N LEU A 188 -9.37 17.55 1.86
CA LEU A 188 -10.25 17.17 2.97
C LEU A 188 -11.63 17.84 2.79
N PRO A 189 -12.70 17.29 3.37
CA PRO A 189 -14.02 17.92 3.36
C PRO A 189 -13.96 19.37 3.88
N GLY A 190 -14.56 20.31 3.15
CA GLY A 190 -14.66 21.71 3.59
C GLY A 190 -15.77 21.94 4.62
N ALA A 191 -15.74 23.09 5.30
CA ALA A 191 -16.85 23.52 6.13
C ALA A 191 -18.00 24.01 5.24
N GLY A 192 -19.23 23.56 5.53
CA GLY A 192 -20.43 23.99 4.81
C GLY A 192 -20.64 25.50 4.90
N GLU A 193 -20.48 26.17 3.76
CA GLU A 193 -20.63 27.61 3.46
C GLU A 193 -19.97 28.66 4.39
N PRO A 194 -19.41 29.76 3.85
CA PRO A 194 -19.28 30.13 2.44
C PRO A 194 -17.84 29.92 1.88
N LYS A 195 -17.02 29.05 2.46
CA LYS A 195 -15.59 28.92 2.09
C LYS A 195 -15.23 27.52 1.63
N LEU A 196 -15.10 27.37 0.31
CA LEU A 196 -14.55 26.23 -0.46
C LEU A 196 -15.11 24.84 -0.09
N PRO A 197 -15.59 24.04 -1.07
CA PRO A 197 -16.12 22.70 -0.77
C PRO A 197 -15.08 21.75 -0.17
N TYR A 198 -13.79 22.09 -0.27
CA TYR A 198 -12.66 21.28 0.19
C TYR A 198 -11.57 22.13 0.85
N TYR A 199 -10.93 21.56 1.88
CA TYR A 199 -9.72 22.08 2.50
C TYR A 199 -8.51 21.39 1.87
N GLN A 200 -7.63 22.16 1.21
CA GLN A 200 -6.48 21.60 0.50
C GLN A 200 -5.22 21.66 1.37
N VAL A 201 -4.53 20.53 1.49
CA VAL A 201 -3.23 20.44 2.16
C VAL A 201 -2.18 20.06 1.12
N HIS A 202 -1.13 20.87 1.01
CA HIS A 202 0.01 20.57 0.18
C HIS A 202 1.03 19.78 0.99
N LEU A 203 1.48 18.63 0.47
CA LEU A 203 2.37 17.72 1.19
C LEU A 203 3.73 17.52 0.50
N TYR A 204 3.93 18.14 -0.67
CA TYR A 204 5.13 17.93 -1.49
C TYR A 204 6.45 18.30 -0.78
N ASN A 205 6.41 19.21 0.19
CA ASN A 205 7.54 19.69 0.97
C ASN A 205 7.48 19.33 2.47
N HIS A 206 6.53 18.49 2.88
CA HIS A 206 6.40 18.05 4.28
C HIS A 206 7.30 16.86 4.56
N SER A 207 8.04 16.85 5.67
CA SER A 207 8.81 15.65 6.06
C SER A 207 7.88 14.48 6.39
N TYR A 208 8.41 13.26 6.26
CA TYR A 208 7.79 12.03 6.75
C TYR A 208 8.68 11.41 7.81
N ARG A 209 8.07 10.77 8.79
CA ARG A 209 8.78 9.93 9.78
C ARG A 209 8.48 8.46 9.52
N LEU A 210 9.44 7.59 9.79
CA LEU A 210 9.19 6.15 9.81
C LEU A 210 8.38 5.80 11.07
N ILE A 211 7.28 5.08 10.88
CA ILE A 211 6.40 4.60 11.96
C ILE A 211 6.71 3.15 12.30
N SER A 212 6.83 2.33 11.26
CA SER A 212 7.16 0.92 11.37
C SER A 212 7.80 0.41 10.09
N GLN A 213 8.47 -0.73 10.21
CA GLN A 213 9.00 -1.47 9.08
C GLN A 213 8.86 -2.97 9.35
N SER A 214 8.72 -3.73 8.27
CA SER A 214 8.63 -5.18 8.28
C SER A 214 9.46 -5.74 7.13
N SER A 215 10.17 -6.82 7.38
CA SER A 215 10.86 -7.62 6.35
C SER A 215 10.57 -9.08 6.65
N GLY A 216 9.94 -9.76 5.70
CA GLY A 216 9.57 -11.16 5.85
C GLY A 216 9.43 -11.85 4.50
N CYS A 217 9.29 -13.17 4.55
CA CYS A 217 9.34 -14.05 3.38
C CYS A 217 8.31 -13.76 2.28
N VAL A 218 7.27 -12.96 2.54
CA VAL A 218 6.25 -12.58 1.55
C VAL A 218 6.55 -11.21 0.96
N ARG A 219 6.90 -10.24 1.81
CA ARG A 219 7.11 -8.85 1.41
C ARG A 219 7.95 -8.07 2.42
N ALA A 220 8.54 -6.99 1.94
CA ALA A 220 9.01 -5.88 2.75
C ALA A 220 7.93 -4.80 2.81
N SER A 221 7.78 -4.13 3.94
CA SER A 221 6.86 -3.00 4.06
C SER A 221 7.36 -1.93 5.01
N ILE A 222 6.96 -0.69 4.77
CA ILE A 222 7.13 0.44 5.68
C ILE A 222 5.81 1.16 5.90
N THR A 223 5.63 1.69 7.11
CA THR A 223 4.63 2.71 7.37
C THR A 223 5.36 4.03 7.62
N ILE A 224 5.02 5.06 6.86
CA ILE A 224 5.49 6.43 7.07
C ILE A 224 4.32 7.35 7.35
N ALA A 225 4.56 8.43 8.06
CA ALA A 225 3.54 9.43 8.33
C ALA A 225 4.06 10.85 8.12
N SER A 226 3.26 11.69 7.48
CA SER A 226 3.60 13.09 7.21
C SER A 226 3.79 13.87 8.51
N GLU A 227 4.45 15.01 8.42
CA GLU A 227 4.35 16.04 9.44
C GLU A 227 2.87 16.38 9.73
N PRO A 228 2.53 16.68 11.01
CA PRO A 228 1.18 17.05 11.37
C PRO A 228 0.70 18.33 10.68
N PHE A 229 -0.58 18.39 10.34
CA PHE A 229 -1.26 19.57 9.81
C PHE A 229 -2.60 19.79 10.52
N ASP A 230 -3.01 21.04 10.65
CA ASP A 230 -4.29 21.38 11.26
C ASP A 230 -5.45 21.18 10.27
N TYR A 231 -6.57 20.65 10.76
CA TYR A 231 -7.82 20.56 10.03
C TYR A 231 -8.97 21.09 10.90
N MET A 232 -9.77 22.00 10.34
CA MET A 232 -10.98 22.51 10.97
C MET A 232 -12.16 22.19 10.07
N GLY A 233 -12.97 21.22 10.48
CA GLY A 233 -14.10 20.78 9.69
C GLY A 233 -14.95 19.76 10.42
N ILE A 234 -15.89 19.20 9.69
CA ILE A 234 -16.88 18.26 10.24
C ILE A 234 -16.17 16.96 10.61
N ASP A 235 -16.34 16.53 11.85
CA ASP A 235 -16.00 15.19 12.31
C ASP A 235 -16.98 14.19 11.68
N PRO A 236 -16.50 13.21 10.89
CA PRO A 236 -17.37 12.27 10.18
C PRO A 236 -18.17 11.36 11.12
N ASN A 237 -17.75 11.19 12.38
CA ASN A 237 -18.44 10.34 13.35
C ASN A 237 -19.56 11.08 14.07
N THR A 238 -19.40 12.39 14.31
CA THR A 238 -20.32 13.17 15.16
C THR A 238 -21.10 14.24 14.40
N GLY A 239 -20.66 14.62 13.20
CA GLY A 239 -21.24 15.70 12.41
C GLY A 239 -20.92 17.11 12.94
N TYR A 240 -20.16 17.24 14.03
CA TYR A 240 -19.78 18.53 14.59
C TYR A 240 -18.47 19.04 14.02
N ASN A 241 -18.35 20.36 13.88
CA ASN A 241 -17.08 20.99 13.56
C ASN A 241 -16.10 20.79 14.72
N ARG A 242 -14.93 20.22 14.42
CA ARG A 242 -13.84 20.03 15.37
C ARG A 242 -12.53 20.51 14.77
N HIS A 243 -11.63 20.94 15.65
CA HIS A 243 -10.24 21.18 15.30
C HIS A 243 -9.46 19.91 15.56
N LEU A 244 -8.93 19.31 14.49
CA LEU A 244 -8.11 18.11 14.52
C LEU A 244 -6.67 18.45 14.12
N VAL A 245 -5.72 17.77 14.78
CA VAL A 245 -4.33 17.66 14.30
C VAL A 245 -4.24 16.35 13.54
N CYS A 246 -3.95 16.45 12.25
CA CYS A 246 -4.03 15.35 11.29
C CYS A 246 -2.67 14.99 10.71
N GLU A 247 -2.54 13.73 10.30
CA GLU A 247 -1.36 13.20 9.62
C GLU A 247 -1.80 12.23 8.52
N LEU A 248 -1.12 12.27 7.37
CA LEU A 248 -1.28 11.28 6.33
C LEU A 248 -0.35 10.10 6.64
N TYR A 249 -0.91 8.90 6.76
CA TYR A 249 -0.17 7.66 6.88
C TYR A 249 -0.13 6.96 5.53
N ARG A 250 1.02 6.36 5.21
CA ARG A 250 1.27 5.60 3.98
C ARG A 250 1.94 4.29 4.34
N VAL A 251 1.32 3.17 3.97
CA VAL A 251 1.87 1.83 4.12
C VAL A 251 2.32 1.37 2.75
N ILE A 252 3.64 1.29 2.53
CA ILE A 252 4.23 0.94 1.23
C ILE A 252 4.81 -0.46 1.34
N SER A 253 4.38 -1.35 0.46
CA SER A 253 4.72 -2.77 0.46
C SER A 253 5.33 -3.22 -0.86
N LEU A 254 6.46 -3.94 -0.78
CA LEU A 254 7.15 -4.57 -1.90
C LEU A 254 7.14 -6.09 -1.71
N TYR A 255 6.35 -6.80 -2.51
CA TYR A 255 6.27 -8.26 -2.49
C TYR A 255 7.54 -8.89 -3.08
N ALA A 256 7.88 -10.10 -2.63
CA ALA A 256 8.93 -10.89 -3.26
C ALA A 256 8.67 -11.07 -4.77
N GLY A 257 9.69 -10.87 -5.60
CA GLY A 257 9.66 -11.02 -7.06
C GLY A 257 8.82 -9.99 -7.82
N ALA A 258 8.21 -9.03 -7.14
CA ALA A 258 7.33 -8.04 -7.77
C ALA A 258 8.11 -6.89 -8.43
N ASP A 259 7.58 -6.39 -9.53
CA ASP A 259 7.97 -5.14 -10.20
C ASP A 259 6.91 -4.04 -9.98
N PHE A 260 6.14 -4.19 -8.92
CA PHE A 260 5.15 -3.22 -8.46
C PHE A 260 5.24 -3.01 -6.95
N LEU A 261 4.77 -1.85 -6.51
CA LEU A 261 4.53 -1.53 -5.10
C LEU A 261 3.03 -1.48 -4.83
N VAL A 262 2.63 -1.87 -3.63
CA VAL A 262 1.27 -1.61 -3.11
C VAL A 262 1.36 -0.57 -2.01
N GLU A 263 0.54 0.46 -2.11
CA GLU A 263 0.47 1.58 -1.19
C GLU A 263 -0.92 1.69 -0.58
N GLU A 264 -1.05 1.64 0.76
CA GLU A 264 -2.29 1.95 1.47
C GLU A 264 -2.16 3.29 2.19
N LEU A 265 -3.13 4.19 2.00
CA LEU A 265 -3.15 5.53 2.58
C LEU A 265 -4.39 5.76 3.44
N PHE A 266 -4.22 6.49 4.53
CA PHE A 266 -5.32 6.97 5.37
C PHE A 266 -4.91 8.19 6.18
N VAL A 267 -5.87 9.05 6.52
CA VAL A 267 -5.65 10.24 7.36
C VAL A 267 -6.12 9.96 8.78
N LYS A 268 -5.23 10.13 9.76
CA LYS A 268 -5.57 10.08 11.19
C LYS A 268 -5.65 11.49 11.75
N GLY A 269 -6.74 11.82 12.44
CA GLY A 269 -6.93 13.05 13.18
C GLY A 269 -7.08 12.80 14.67
N LYS A 270 -6.50 13.70 15.48
CA LYS A 270 -6.71 13.76 16.93
C LYS A 270 -7.29 15.12 17.33
N PRO A 271 -8.29 15.16 18.23
CA PRO A 271 -8.84 16.42 18.71
C PRO A 271 -7.80 17.33 19.38
N LYS A 272 -7.84 18.63 19.04
CA LYS A 272 -7.05 19.69 19.68
C LYS A 272 -7.88 20.35 20.80
N THR A 273 -7.25 20.67 21.93
CA THR A 273 -7.85 21.45 23.02
C THR A 273 -7.86 22.93 22.66
N ASN A 274 -8.70 23.70 23.37
CA ASN A 274 -8.76 25.16 23.24
C ASN A 274 -7.42 25.86 23.60
N GLU A 275 -6.53 25.19 24.34
CA GLU A 275 -5.19 25.68 24.70
C GLU A 275 -4.12 25.25 23.66
N GLY A 276 -4.52 24.62 22.56
CA GLY A 276 -3.62 24.18 21.49
C GLY A 276 -2.91 22.85 21.74
N ALA A 277 -3.12 22.22 22.90
CA ALA A 277 -2.61 20.88 23.22
C ALA A 277 -3.48 19.79 22.55
N ILE A 278 -2.94 18.59 22.33
CA ILE A 278 -3.74 17.46 21.83
C ILE A 278 -4.48 16.84 23.03
N LEU A 279 -5.78 16.57 22.89
CA LEU A 279 -6.53 15.84 23.91
C LEU A 279 -5.88 14.47 24.14
N ASP A 280 -5.57 14.13 25.39
CA ASP A 280 -5.08 12.80 25.77
C ASP A 280 -6.22 11.78 25.79
N SER A 281 -6.97 11.73 24.69
CA SER A 281 -7.99 10.73 24.43
C SER A 281 -7.45 9.70 23.44
N SER A 282 -7.89 8.45 23.60
CA SER A 282 -7.67 7.40 22.61
C SER A 282 -8.54 7.57 21.36
N GLU A 283 -9.32 8.66 21.26
CA GLU A 283 -10.22 8.92 20.15
C GLU A 283 -9.43 9.32 18.91
N VAL A 284 -9.24 8.35 18.02
CA VAL A 284 -8.66 8.55 16.67
C VAL A 284 -9.79 8.68 15.67
N ILE A 285 -9.80 9.77 14.92
CA ILE A 285 -10.78 10.04 13.87
C ILE A 285 -10.13 9.79 12.52
N TYR A 286 -10.81 9.03 11.65
CA TYR A 286 -10.36 8.82 10.27
C TYR A 286 -11.18 9.68 9.33
N LEU A 287 -10.51 10.50 8.52
CA LEU A 287 -11.15 11.44 7.61
C LEU A 287 -11.24 10.85 6.20
N ASP A 288 -12.31 11.20 5.48
CA ASP A 288 -12.34 11.09 4.02
C ASP A 288 -11.34 12.08 3.42
N PHE A 289 -10.67 11.67 2.34
CA PHE A 289 -9.69 12.51 1.67
C PHE A 289 -9.56 12.15 0.19
N GLY A 290 -9.42 13.16 -0.67
CA GLY A 290 -8.95 13.02 -2.04
C GLY A 290 -7.43 13.11 -2.12
N LEU A 291 -6.82 12.40 -3.07
CA LEU A 291 -5.37 12.35 -3.25
C LEU A 291 -4.96 13.00 -4.56
N ARG A 292 -3.91 13.81 -4.52
CA ARG A 292 -3.23 14.29 -5.73
C ARG A 292 -1.79 13.81 -5.74
N TYR A 293 -1.47 13.01 -6.74
CA TYR A 293 -0.13 12.52 -6.98
C TYR A 293 0.61 13.35 -8.04
N PHE A 294 1.93 13.26 -7.97
CA PHE A 294 2.82 13.82 -8.97
C PHE A 294 4.00 12.85 -9.22
N ALA A 295 4.46 12.81 -10.47
CA ALA A 295 5.69 12.16 -10.87
C ALA A 295 6.44 13.02 -11.90
N HIS A 296 7.77 12.95 -11.82
CA HIS A 296 8.70 13.44 -12.83
C HIS A 296 9.51 12.24 -13.33
N MET A 297 9.17 11.73 -14.51
CA MET A 297 9.69 10.49 -15.07
C MET A 297 9.80 10.64 -16.59
N ASN A 298 10.99 10.38 -17.14
CA ASN A 298 11.21 10.50 -18.58
C ASN A 298 10.63 9.28 -19.31
N MET A 299 9.37 9.41 -19.77
CA MET A 299 8.63 8.38 -20.49
C MET A 299 8.81 8.45 -22.02
N GLY A 300 9.58 9.42 -22.52
CA GLY A 300 9.84 9.62 -23.94
C GLY A 300 8.85 10.50 -24.69
N HIS A 301 8.95 10.46 -26.02
CA HIS A 301 8.17 11.32 -26.91
C HIS A 301 6.94 10.64 -27.51
N THR A 302 6.85 9.31 -27.40
CA THR A 302 5.79 8.48 -27.98
C THR A 302 5.00 7.83 -26.85
N GLU A 303 3.88 8.44 -26.46
CA GLU A 303 2.91 7.80 -25.57
C GLU A 303 2.05 6.81 -26.36
N ASP A 304 2.60 5.63 -26.65
CA ASP A 304 1.90 4.58 -27.39
C ASP A 304 1.22 3.56 -26.47
N ILE A 305 1.49 3.60 -25.17
CA ILE A 305 0.79 2.81 -24.16
C ILE A 305 -0.37 3.63 -23.59
N GLN A 306 -1.60 3.14 -23.78
CA GLN A 306 -2.81 3.72 -23.21
C GLN A 306 -3.71 2.62 -22.66
N GLN A 307 -4.63 2.98 -21.79
CA GLN A 307 -5.59 2.04 -21.20
C GLN A 307 -6.47 1.35 -22.27
N VAL A 308 -6.46 0.02 -22.34
CA VAL A 308 -7.29 -0.78 -23.28
C VAL A 308 -8.78 -0.57 -23.08
N PHE A 309 -9.24 -0.54 -21.81
CA PHE A 309 -10.65 -0.48 -21.45
C PHE A 309 -10.87 0.61 -20.40
N PRO A 310 -11.86 1.50 -20.57
CA PRO A 310 -12.05 2.67 -19.70
C PRO A 310 -12.66 2.28 -18.36
N VAL A 311 -11.86 1.65 -17.50
CA VAL A 311 -12.19 1.43 -16.10
C VAL A 311 -11.56 2.58 -15.32
N PRO A 312 -12.36 3.40 -14.61
CA PRO A 312 -11.85 4.62 -13.98
C PRO A 312 -10.92 4.35 -12.79
N ASP A 313 -10.60 3.09 -12.48
CA ASP A 313 -9.82 2.70 -11.31
C ASP A 313 -8.35 2.41 -11.60
N TRP A 314 -7.95 2.36 -12.88
CA TRP A 314 -6.56 2.17 -13.25
C TRP A 314 -6.22 2.91 -14.55
N PHE A 315 -4.94 3.17 -14.78
CA PHE A 315 -4.41 3.64 -16.05
C PHE A 315 -3.04 3.06 -16.31
N ALA A 316 -2.63 3.07 -17.57
CA ALA A 316 -1.26 2.83 -18.01
C ALA A 316 -0.82 3.96 -18.93
N ILE A 317 0.43 4.39 -18.80
CA ILE A 317 1.05 5.42 -19.62
C ILE A 317 2.54 5.10 -19.79
N GLY A 318 3.09 5.40 -20.96
CA GLY A 318 4.51 5.22 -21.23
C GLY A 318 4.78 4.99 -22.71
N SER A 319 6.00 4.51 -22.98
CA SER A 319 6.45 4.18 -24.32
C SER A 319 6.87 2.71 -24.40
N THR A 320 6.57 2.05 -25.52
CA THR A 320 7.11 0.72 -25.83
C THR A 320 8.53 0.77 -26.40
N GLU A 321 9.00 1.95 -26.83
CA GLU A 321 10.33 2.12 -27.43
C GLU A 321 11.45 2.08 -26.37
N PRO A 322 12.45 1.19 -26.47
CA PRO A 322 13.60 1.23 -25.57
C PRO A 322 14.41 2.54 -25.69
N PRO A 323 14.96 3.10 -24.60
CA PRO A 323 14.98 2.56 -23.23
C PRO A 323 13.82 3.08 -22.37
N TYR A 324 12.76 3.62 -22.97
CA TYR A 324 11.72 4.31 -22.24
C TYR A 324 10.91 3.35 -21.35
N PRO A 325 10.54 3.80 -20.15
CA PRO A 325 9.74 3.03 -19.22
C PRO A 325 8.24 3.20 -19.47
N ALA A 326 7.45 2.38 -18.80
CA ALA A 326 6.03 2.62 -18.61
C ALA A 326 5.65 2.56 -17.13
N TYR A 327 4.57 3.26 -16.81
CA TYR A 327 4.02 3.39 -15.47
C TYR A 327 2.53 3.07 -15.48
N GLY A 328 2.12 2.24 -14.53
CA GLY A 328 0.72 1.87 -14.32
C GLY A 328 0.30 2.21 -12.90
N LEU A 329 -0.89 2.77 -12.76
CA LEU A 329 -1.56 2.93 -11.47
C LEU A 329 -2.84 2.11 -11.50
N ALA A 330 -3.09 1.36 -10.43
CA ALA A 330 -4.40 0.82 -10.10
C ALA A 330 -4.82 1.25 -8.69
N SER A 331 -6.11 1.48 -8.46
CA SER A 331 -6.62 2.04 -7.22
C SER A 331 -7.99 1.46 -6.86
N ASN A 332 -8.36 1.50 -5.57
CA ASN A 332 -9.74 1.22 -5.13
C ASN A 332 -10.65 2.46 -5.24
N LEU A 333 -10.07 3.63 -5.47
CA LEU A 333 -10.75 4.90 -5.69
C LEU A 333 -10.62 5.29 -7.16
N HIS A 334 -11.71 5.81 -7.74
CA HIS A 334 -11.71 6.30 -9.11
C HIS A 334 -10.67 7.43 -9.31
N ILE A 335 -9.99 7.37 -10.43
CA ILE A 335 -9.14 8.42 -10.98
C ILE A 335 -10.06 9.48 -11.57
N GLU A 336 -10.09 10.65 -10.93
CA GLU A 336 -10.88 11.80 -11.36
C GLU A 336 -10.24 12.49 -12.56
N SER A 337 -8.92 12.62 -12.55
CA SER A 337 -8.17 13.23 -13.64
C SER A 337 -6.77 12.65 -13.75
N LEU A 338 -6.28 12.60 -14.99
CA LEU A 338 -4.91 12.26 -15.37
C LEU A 338 -4.42 13.34 -16.32
N ILE A 339 -3.30 13.97 -16.00
CA ILE A 339 -2.72 15.07 -16.76
C ILE A 339 -1.30 14.69 -17.16
N HIS A 340 -1.11 14.53 -18.46
CA HIS A 340 0.19 14.36 -19.11
C HIS A 340 0.12 15.01 -20.51
N PRO A 341 1.08 15.87 -20.89
CA PRO A 341 2.14 16.44 -20.06
C PRO A 341 1.61 17.42 -19.00
N TYR A 342 2.13 17.35 -17.77
CA TYR A 342 1.79 18.29 -16.71
C TYR A 342 2.57 19.60 -16.88
N GLY A 343 1.85 20.72 -16.98
CA GLY A 343 2.47 22.04 -17.17
C GLY A 343 3.27 22.18 -18.47
N GLY A 344 3.00 21.34 -19.47
CA GLY A 344 3.75 21.28 -20.73
C GLY A 344 5.08 20.52 -20.65
N ASN A 345 5.44 19.93 -19.50
CA ASN A 345 6.62 19.08 -19.35
C ASN A 345 6.28 17.61 -19.68
N LEU A 346 6.91 17.04 -20.72
CA LEU A 346 6.75 15.65 -21.15
C LEU A 346 7.24 14.61 -20.12
N SER A 347 8.02 15.02 -19.12
CA SER A 347 8.39 14.16 -18.00
C SER A 347 7.43 14.32 -16.82
N GLY A 348 6.51 15.29 -16.87
CA GLY A 348 5.61 15.62 -15.77
C GLY A 348 4.27 14.90 -15.88
N LEU A 349 3.91 14.15 -14.84
CA LEU A 349 2.66 13.41 -14.74
C LEU A 349 1.95 13.77 -13.43
N SER A 350 0.65 14.05 -13.48
CA SER A 350 -0.17 14.25 -12.27
C SER A 350 -1.52 13.58 -12.41
N TRP A 351 -2.01 13.00 -11.32
CA TRP A 351 -3.33 12.40 -11.28
C TRP A 351 -4.01 12.67 -9.94
N GLN A 352 -5.33 12.69 -9.96
CA GLN A 352 -6.17 12.91 -8.80
C GLN A 352 -7.13 11.73 -8.60
N LEU A 353 -7.25 11.26 -7.37
CA LEU A 353 -8.22 10.24 -6.97
C LEU A 353 -9.41 10.91 -6.27
N LEU A 354 -10.60 10.39 -6.51
CA LEU A 354 -11.80 10.79 -5.78
C LEU A 354 -11.66 10.53 -4.28
N PRO A 355 -12.37 11.29 -3.42
CA PRO A 355 -12.27 11.12 -1.98
C PRO A 355 -12.74 9.75 -1.47
N GLY A 356 -12.05 9.24 -0.43
CA GLY A 356 -12.51 8.08 0.35
C GLY A 356 -11.82 7.99 1.71
N LYS A 357 -12.28 7.07 2.57
CA LYS A 357 -11.70 6.83 3.92
C LYS A 357 -10.30 6.24 3.90
N SER A 358 -9.97 5.53 2.82
CA SER A 358 -8.67 4.93 2.59
C SER A 358 -8.47 4.69 1.10
N ALA A 359 -7.23 4.85 0.65
CA ALA A 359 -6.84 4.52 -0.71
C ALA A 359 -5.88 3.33 -0.68
N THR A 360 -6.07 2.37 -1.57
CA THR A 360 -5.13 1.29 -1.88
C THR A 360 -4.74 1.48 -3.33
N CYS A 361 -3.47 1.79 -3.56
CA CYS A 361 -2.89 1.99 -4.87
C CYS A 361 -1.88 0.87 -5.18
N LEU A 362 -1.80 0.46 -6.43
CA LEU A 362 -0.73 -0.37 -6.96
C LEU A 362 0.01 0.42 -8.03
N HIS A 363 1.33 0.51 -7.88
CA HIS A 363 2.24 1.24 -8.75
C HIS A 363 3.10 0.23 -9.51
N LEU A 364 2.78 0.02 -10.79
CA LEU A 364 3.44 -0.94 -11.65
C LEU A 364 4.50 -0.25 -12.51
N PHE A 365 5.67 -0.86 -12.60
CA PHE A 365 6.78 -0.36 -13.40
C PHE A 365 7.15 -1.34 -14.49
N MET A 366 7.58 -0.81 -15.64
CA MET A 366 8.04 -1.62 -16.76
C MET A 366 9.23 -0.97 -17.44
N ARG A 367 10.10 -1.84 -17.97
CA ARG A 367 11.25 -1.50 -18.81
C ARG A 367 11.31 -2.48 -19.98
N ASN A 368 11.43 -1.97 -21.21
CA ASN A 368 11.75 -2.73 -22.43
C ASN A 368 10.78 -3.87 -22.82
N GLN A 369 9.54 -3.92 -22.31
CA GLN A 369 8.57 -4.97 -22.65
C GLN A 369 7.26 -4.37 -23.16
N ALA A 370 7.09 -4.33 -24.47
CA ALA A 370 5.96 -3.66 -25.12
C ALA A 370 4.58 -4.32 -24.87
N ASN A 371 4.54 -5.66 -24.75
CA ASN A 371 3.30 -6.38 -24.91
C ASN A 371 2.50 -6.44 -23.60
N ASP A 372 1.22 -6.07 -23.69
CA ASP A 372 0.19 -6.31 -22.68
C ASP A 372 0.39 -5.60 -21.34
N PHE A 373 1.19 -4.52 -21.28
CA PHE A 373 1.42 -3.79 -20.02
C PHE A 373 0.14 -3.20 -19.41
N ASP A 374 -0.68 -2.61 -20.27
CA ASP A 374 -2.01 -2.11 -19.97
C ASP A 374 -2.96 -3.22 -19.48
N THR A 375 -2.96 -4.36 -20.15
CA THR A 375 -3.72 -5.55 -19.76
C THR A 375 -3.24 -6.05 -18.40
N ARG A 376 -1.93 -6.04 -18.16
CA ARG A 376 -1.31 -6.46 -16.91
C ARG A 376 -1.68 -5.58 -15.73
N ILE A 377 -1.71 -4.25 -15.87
CA ILE A 377 -2.19 -3.38 -14.79
C ILE A 377 -3.68 -3.61 -14.51
N GLY A 378 -4.49 -3.83 -15.55
CA GLY A 378 -5.90 -4.19 -15.39
C GLY A 378 -6.09 -5.53 -14.65
N HIS A 379 -5.27 -6.54 -14.97
CA HIS A 379 -5.25 -7.81 -14.24
C HIS A 379 -4.85 -7.61 -12.78
N LEU A 380 -3.76 -6.87 -12.51
CA LEU A 380 -3.31 -6.59 -11.15
C LEU A 380 -4.33 -5.76 -10.35
N TRP A 381 -5.02 -4.82 -10.98
CA TRP A 381 -6.15 -4.10 -10.37
C TRP A 381 -7.23 -5.08 -9.92
N TYR A 382 -7.68 -5.93 -10.86
CA TYR A 382 -8.74 -6.90 -10.59
C TYR A 382 -8.33 -7.84 -9.45
N GLU A 383 -7.09 -8.32 -9.52
CA GLU A 383 -6.58 -9.35 -8.65
C GLU A 383 -6.14 -8.85 -7.27
N MET A 384 -5.52 -7.69 -7.16
CA MET A 384 -4.94 -7.21 -5.89
C MET A 384 -5.86 -6.24 -5.17
N ILE A 385 -6.79 -5.59 -5.87
CA ILE A 385 -7.59 -4.49 -5.33
C ILE A 385 -9.09 -4.79 -5.41
N HIS A 386 -9.63 -5.05 -6.61
CA HIS A 386 -11.08 -5.18 -6.79
C HIS A 386 -11.64 -6.50 -6.23
N SER A 387 -10.98 -7.61 -6.54
CA SER A 387 -11.37 -8.98 -6.17
C SER A 387 -10.18 -9.78 -5.63
N PRO A 388 -9.56 -9.35 -4.52
CA PRO A 388 -8.44 -10.06 -3.91
C PRO A 388 -8.84 -11.41 -3.34
N LEU A 389 -7.87 -12.32 -3.27
CA LEU A 389 -8.00 -13.54 -2.49
C LEU A 389 -8.27 -13.16 -1.02
N ARG A 390 -9.24 -13.84 -0.41
CA ARG A 390 -9.66 -13.54 0.97
C ARG A 390 -9.45 -14.74 1.86
N ALA A 391 -9.28 -14.49 3.16
CA ALA A 391 -9.35 -15.55 4.15
C ALA A 391 -10.08 -15.06 5.41
N GLU A 392 -10.75 -15.99 6.08
CA GLU A 392 -11.53 -15.74 7.29
C GLU A 392 -11.37 -16.92 8.26
N ILE A 393 -11.57 -16.67 9.55
CA ILE A 393 -11.55 -17.72 10.57
C ILE A 393 -12.70 -18.69 10.28
N TYR A 394 -12.38 -19.97 10.13
CA TYR A 394 -13.40 -21.00 9.93
C TYR A 394 -13.99 -21.43 11.27
N ASP A 395 -15.23 -21.01 11.55
CA ASP A 395 -16.01 -21.48 12.69
C ASP A 395 -16.93 -22.65 12.26
N THR A 396 -16.84 -23.78 12.96
CA THR A 396 -17.70 -24.95 12.76
C THR A 396 -19.08 -24.81 13.41
N GLY A 397 -19.41 -23.64 13.97
CA GLY A 397 -20.76 -23.29 14.42
C GLY A 397 -21.17 -23.93 15.76
N LEU A 398 -20.22 -24.53 16.50
CA LEU A 398 -20.47 -25.04 17.86
C LEU A 398 -20.24 -23.99 18.96
N LYS A 399 -19.49 -22.92 18.70
CA LYS A 399 -19.31 -21.81 19.65
C LYS A 399 -20.41 -20.73 19.53
N SER A 400 -20.96 -20.51 18.33
CA SER A 400 -21.96 -19.45 18.09
C SER A 400 -23.34 -19.70 18.71
N LYS A 401 -23.68 -20.95 19.06
CA LYS A 401 -24.96 -21.28 19.73
C LYS A 401 -24.96 -21.02 21.24
N VAL A 402 -23.81 -20.94 21.90
CA VAL A 402 -23.74 -20.67 23.35
C VAL A 402 -23.77 -19.17 23.66
N GLN A 403 -23.20 -18.32 22.79
CA GLN A 403 -23.29 -16.86 22.97
C GLN A 403 -24.66 -16.28 22.59
N LYS A 404 -25.35 -16.82 21.57
CA LYS A 404 -26.69 -16.33 21.21
C LYS A 404 -27.79 -16.64 22.23
N GLN A 405 -27.59 -17.59 23.15
CA GLN A 405 -28.54 -17.83 24.25
C GLN A 405 -28.33 -16.92 25.46
N ILE A 406 -27.14 -16.34 25.64
CA ILE A 406 -26.87 -15.41 26.76
C ILE A 406 -27.29 -13.97 26.40
N PHE A 407 -27.18 -13.57 25.13
CA PHE A 407 -27.62 -12.24 24.66
C PHE A 407 -29.11 -12.13 24.29
N ALA A 408 -29.89 -13.20 24.41
CA ALA A 408 -31.34 -13.16 24.26
C ALA A 408 -32.09 -13.05 25.60
N GLN A 409 -31.38 -12.92 26.72
CA GLN A 409 -31.96 -12.80 28.07
C GLN A 409 -31.37 -11.65 28.91
N LEU A 410 -30.67 -10.68 28.31
CA LEU A 410 -30.26 -9.44 28.99
C LEU A 410 -30.59 -8.20 28.17
#